data_AF-A0A2G5CW19-F1
#
_entry.id   AF-A0A2G5CW19-F1
#
_cell.length_a   1.000
_cell.length_b   1.000
_cell.length_c   1.000
_cell.angle_alpha   90.00
_cell.angle_beta   90.00
_cell.angle_gamma   90.00
#
_symmetry.space_group_name_H-M   'P 1'
#
loop_
_entity.id
_entity.type
_entity.pdbx_description
1 polymer ?
#
loop_
_entity_poly.entity_id
_entity_poly.type
_entity_poly.pdbx_seq_one_letter_code
_entity_poly.pdbx_strand_id
1 'polypeptide(L)'
;MAKFITLFVIRGFLCLTTFAKLPRPITDYEVKEKKDACYADIESGLWGWECKSSMIAKENCALKCLSPICYSLIYESDPDINRRKSGWC
;
A
#
# COMPACT_ATOMS: atom_id res chain seq x y z
N MET A 1 -36.78 -19.04 3.25
CA MET A 1 -36.60 -17.98 4.27
C MET A 1 -35.16 -17.91 4.79
N ALA A 2 -34.56 -19.02 5.23
CA ALA A 2 -33.16 -19.04 5.69
C ALA A 2 -32.13 -18.51 4.66
N LYS A 3 -32.25 -18.87 3.38
CA LYS A 3 -31.28 -18.48 2.32
C LYS A 3 -31.21 -16.96 2.07
N PHE A 4 -32.34 -16.25 2.18
CA PHE A 4 -32.39 -14.79 1.99
C PHE A 4 -31.76 -14.05 3.18
N ILE A 5 -31.95 -14.57 4.39
CA ILE A 5 -31.32 -14.06 5.61
C ILE A 5 -29.79 -14.21 5.52
N THR A 6 -29.30 -15.37 5.06
CA THR A 6 -27.86 -15.59 4.85
C THR A 6 -27.25 -14.59 3.87
N LEU A 7 -27.93 -14.29 2.76
CA LEU A 7 -27.44 -13.32 1.76
C LEU A 7 -27.36 -11.88 2.32
N PHE A 8 -28.33 -11.48 3.15
CA PHE A 8 -28.32 -10.16 3.80
C PHE A 8 -27.19 -10.02 4.83
N VAL A 9 -26.90 -11.07 5.59
CA VAL A 9 -25.80 -11.08 6.58
C VAL A 9 -24.43 -10.99 5.89
N ILE A 10 -24.23 -11.72 4.78
CA ILE A 10 -22.97 -11.69 4.01
C ILE A 10 -22.75 -10.31 3.36
N ARG A 11 -23.81 -9.70 2.81
CA ARG A 11 -23.75 -8.37 2.18
C ARG A 11 -23.44 -7.26 3.17
N GLY A 12 -23.98 -7.34 4.40
CA GLY A 12 -23.71 -6.37 5.46
C GLY A 12 -22.27 -6.44 5.98
N PHE A 13 -21.66 -7.63 5.99
CA PHE A 13 -20.29 -7.84 6.47
C PHE A 13 -19.23 -7.22 5.54
N LEU A 14 -19.50 -7.14 4.23
CA LEU A 14 -18.58 -6.58 3.24
C LEU A 14 -18.51 -5.04 3.23
N CYS A 15 -19.38 -4.35 3.98
CA CYS A 15 -19.51 -2.89 3.92
C CYS A 15 -18.71 -2.14 5.01
N LEU A 16 -18.16 -2.85 6.00
CA LEU A 16 -17.77 -2.22 7.27
C LEU A 16 -16.34 -1.64 7.35
N THR A 17 -15.54 -1.61 6.28
CA THR A 17 -14.09 -1.29 6.43
C THR A 17 -13.55 -0.14 5.59
N THR A 18 -14.37 0.78 5.08
CA THR A 18 -13.83 2.05 4.57
C THR A 18 -13.86 3.12 5.64
N PHE A 19 -12.93 3.01 6.60
CA PHE A 19 -12.65 4.09 7.55
C PHE A 19 -11.97 5.21 6.77
N ALA A 20 -12.74 6.19 6.29
CA ALA A 20 -12.18 7.40 5.70
C ALA A 20 -11.49 8.21 6.82
N LYS A 21 -10.19 7.95 7.01
CA LYS A 21 -9.35 8.61 8.00
C LYS A 21 -9.29 10.10 7.64
N LEU A 22 -9.76 10.96 8.54
CA LEU A 22 -9.64 12.41 8.37
C LEU A 22 -8.17 12.78 8.11
N PRO A 23 -7.85 13.67 7.16
CA PRO A 23 -6.46 14.03 6.86
C PRO A 23 -5.80 14.58 8.11
N ARG A 24 -4.86 13.83 8.67
CA ARG A 24 -4.01 14.25 9.77
C ARG A 24 -2.56 14.09 9.35
N PRO A 25 -1.64 14.89 9.91
CA PRO A 25 -0.22 14.67 9.70
C PRO A 25 0.14 13.23 10.10
N ILE A 26 0.86 12.54 9.22
CA ILE A 26 1.44 11.24 9.54
C ILE A 26 2.65 11.47 10.43
N THR A 27 2.78 10.66 11.49
CA THR A 27 3.93 10.73 12.39
C THR A 27 5.10 9.90 11.86
N ASP A 28 6.34 10.25 12.20
CA ASP A 28 7.53 9.47 11.83
C ASP A 28 7.44 8.01 12.31
N TYR A 29 6.80 7.79 13.46
CA TYR A 29 6.54 6.47 13.99
C TYR A 29 5.63 5.66 13.06
N GLU A 30 4.51 6.22 12.61
CA GLU A 30 3.60 5.55 11.66
C GLU A 30 4.28 5.27 10.31
N VAL A 31 5.14 6.18 9.85
CA VAL A 31 5.94 5.96 8.63
C VAL A 31 6.86 4.76 8.82
N LYS A 32 7.58 4.71 9.95
CA LYS A 32 8.48 3.60 10.26
C LYS A 32 7.73 2.28 10.39
N GLU A 33 6.63 2.27 11.13
CA GLU A 33 5.78 1.09 11.34
C GLU A 33 5.28 0.52 10.00
N LYS A 34 4.76 1.38 9.10
CA LYS A 34 4.33 0.95 7.77
C LYS A 34 5.48 0.41 6.94
N LYS A 35 6.66 1.03 7.03
CA LYS A 35 7.85 0.59 6.30
C LYS A 35 8.32 -0.79 6.80
N ASP A 36 8.33 -1.00 8.11
CA ASP A 36 8.69 -2.28 8.73
C ASP A 36 7.71 -3.40 8.34
N ALA A 37 6.40 -3.09 8.30
CA ALA A 37 5.38 -4.03 7.81
C ALA A 37 5.64 -4.46 6.34
N CYS A 38 5.95 -3.49 5.48
CA CYS A 38 6.31 -3.78 4.08
C CYS A 38 7.56 -4.66 3.97
N TYR A 39 8.58 -4.44 4.80
CA TYR A 39 9.75 -5.31 4.81
C TYR A 39 9.43 -6.73 5.27
N ALA A 40 8.57 -6.90 6.28
CA ALA A 40 8.15 -8.22 6.74
C ALA A 40 7.39 -8.99 5.63
N ASP A 41 6.51 -8.32 4.89
CA ASP A 41 5.81 -8.91 3.74
C ASP A 41 6.76 -9.30 2.61
N ILE A 42 7.80 -8.51 2.35
CA ILE A 42 8.83 -8.87 1.36
C ILE A 42 9.64 -10.08 1.86
N GLU A 43 10.03 -10.09 3.12
CA GLU A 43 10.83 -11.17 3.72
C GLU A 43 10.07 -12.48 3.82
N SER A 44 8.76 -12.45 4.03
CA SER A 44 7.91 -13.65 3.97
C SER A 44 7.79 -14.22 2.55
N GLY A 45 8.15 -13.47 1.51
CA GLY A 45 8.18 -13.92 0.11
C GLY A 45 6.89 -13.67 -0.66
N LEU A 46 5.93 -12.92 -0.10
CA LEU A 46 4.68 -12.56 -0.78
C LEU A 46 4.90 -11.68 -2.02
N TRP A 47 6.05 -11.01 -2.10
CA TRP A 47 6.41 -10.08 -3.17
C TRP A 47 7.30 -10.70 -4.27
N GLY A 48 7.47 -12.03 -4.28
CA GLY A 48 8.33 -12.71 -5.26
C GLY A 48 9.81 -12.74 -4.88
N TRP A 49 10.59 -13.55 -5.61
CA TRP A 49 12.02 -13.73 -5.33
C TRP A 49 12.84 -12.50 -5.76
N GLU A 50 12.36 -11.77 -6.76
CA GLU A 50 12.97 -10.57 -7.30
C GLU A 50 13.15 -9.50 -6.23
N CYS A 51 12.20 -9.35 -5.31
CA CYS A 51 12.27 -8.39 -4.20
C CYS A 51 13.30 -8.78 -3.12
N LYS A 52 13.85 -10.00 -3.18
CA LYS A 52 14.93 -10.48 -2.32
C LYS A 52 16.28 -10.58 -3.04
N SER A 53 16.31 -10.30 -4.35
CA SER A 53 17.51 -10.47 -5.18
C SER A 53 18.66 -9.53 -4.80
N SER A 54 18.35 -8.36 -4.23
CA SER A 54 19.32 -7.38 -3.77
C SER A 54 18.69 -6.38 -2.80
N MET A 55 19.53 -5.59 -2.12
CA MET A 55 19.07 -4.48 -1.27
C MET A 55 18.27 -3.44 -2.05
N ILE A 56 18.69 -3.11 -3.29
CA ILE A 56 17.98 -2.14 -4.14
C ILE A 56 16.61 -2.69 -4.56
N ALA A 57 16.54 -3.97 -4.92
CA ALA A 57 15.26 -4.59 -5.27
C ALA A 57 14.30 -4.62 -4.07
N LYS A 58 14.81 -4.91 -2.86
CA LYS A 58 14.03 -4.85 -1.62
C LYS A 58 13.48 -3.44 -1.38
N GLU A 59 14.30 -2.39 -1.50
CA GLU A 59 13.84 -1.01 -1.35
C GLU A 59 12.79 -0.63 -2.39
N ASN A 60 12.98 -0.99 -3.66
CA ASN A 60 12.00 -0.70 -4.72
C ASN A 60 10.65 -1.37 -4.47
N CYS A 61 10.67 -2.62 -3.99
CA CYS A 61 9.44 -3.32 -3.59
C CYS A 61 8.80 -2.70 -2.34
N ALA A 62 9.61 -2.25 -1.38
CA ALA A 62 9.11 -1.54 -0.20
C ALA A 62 8.45 -0.21 -0.59
N LEU A 63 9.00 0.53 -1.55
CA LEU A 63 8.38 1.76 -2.07
C LEU A 63 7.03 1.47 -2.75
N LYS A 64 6.94 0.41 -3.56
CA LYS A 64 5.67 -0.04 -4.15
C LYS A 64 4.65 -0.42 -3.07
N CYS A 65 5.09 -1.10 -2.01
CA CYS A 65 4.23 -1.45 -0.88
C CYS A 65 3.69 -0.23 -0.15
N LEU A 66 4.56 0.74 0.15
CA LEU A 66 4.22 1.96 0.88
C LEU A 66 3.21 2.83 0.13
N SER A 67 3.40 2.99 -1.18
CA SER A 67 2.46 3.70 -2.04
C SER A 67 2.66 3.29 -3.50
N PRO A 68 1.83 2.36 -4.01
CA PRO A 68 1.91 1.93 -5.41
C PRO A 68 1.72 3.10 -6.38
N ILE A 69 0.82 4.02 -6.01
CA ILE A 69 0.50 5.20 -6.80
C ILE A 69 1.73 6.12 -6.90
N CYS A 70 2.38 6.44 -5.78
CA CYS A 70 3.56 7.28 -5.79
C CYS A 70 4.72 6.61 -6.52
N TYR A 71 4.89 5.31 -6.36
CA TYR A 71 5.91 4.57 -7.10
C TYR A 71 5.73 4.72 -8.62
N SER A 72 4.55 4.42 -9.16
CA SER A 72 4.29 4.58 -10.59
C SER A 72 4.40 6.04 -11.06
N LEU A 73 3.97 6.99 -10.24
CA LEU A 73 4.10 8.41 -10.57
C LEU A 73 5.55 8.90 -10.63
N ILE A 74 6.43 8.35 -9.80
CA ILE A 74 7.83 8.77 -9.75
C ILE A 74 8.68 8.04 -10.80
N TYR A 75 8.42 6.75 -11.02
CA TYR A 75 9.29 5.89 -11.82
C TYR A 75 8.76 5.61 -13.24
N GLU A 76 7.45 5.68 -13.48
CA GLU A 76 6.83 5.35 -14.77
C GLU A 76 6.30 6.58 -15.52
N SER A 77 6.22 7.74 -14.87
CA SER A 77 5.72 8.97 -15.48
C SER A 77 6.83 9.84 -16.11
N ASP A 78 6.43 10.74 -17.01
CA ASP A 78 7.30 11.75 -17.60
C ASP A 78 8.04 12.57 -16.51
N PRO A 79 9.38 12.72 -16.59
CA PRO A 79 10.17 13.44 -15.60
C PRO A 79 9.73 14.90 -15.36
N ASP A 80 9.17 15.59 -16.36
CA ASP A 80 8.67 16.96 -16.20
C ASP A 80 7.31 17.01 -15.48
N ILE A 81 6.51 15.95 -15.60
CA ILE A 81 5.24 15.79 -14.86
C ILE A 81 5.51 15.33 -13.43
N ASN A 82 6.52 14.48 -13.24
CA ASN A 82 6.91 13.94 -11.93
C ASN A 82 7.27 15.04 -10.94
N ARG A 83 8.02 16.08 -11.36
CA ARG A 83 8.49 17.15 -10.46
C ARG A 83 7.38 17.91 -9.73
N ARG A 84 6.15 17.95 -10.28
CA ARG A 84 4.96 18.55 -9.63
C ARG A 84 4.20 17.57 -8.74
N LYS A 85 4.32 16.26 -9.00
CA LYS A 85 3.59 15.20 -8.28
C LYS A 85 4.38 14.65 -7.10
N SER A 86 5.71 14.74 -7.14
CA SER A 86 6.60 14.28 -6.07
C SER A 86 6.42 15.02 -4.74
N GLY A 87 5.78 16.21 -4.71
CA GLY A 87 5.45 16.90 -3.46
C GLY A 87 4.13 16.48 -2.82
N TRP A 88 3.36 15.62 -3.50
CA TRP A 88 2.15 14.97 -2.99
C TRP A 88 2.41 13.52 -2.55
N CYS A 89 3.64 13.09 -2.78
CA CYS A 89 4.31 11.91 -2.25
C CYS A 89 5.41 12.42 -1.30
#